data_AF-A0AAU8LCK9-F1
#
_entry.id   AF-A0AAU8LCK9-F1
#
_cell.length_a   1.000
_cell.length_b   1.000
_cell.length_c   1.000
_cell.angle_alpha   90.00
_cell.angle_beta   90.00
_cell.angle_gamma   90.00
#
_symmetry.space_group_name_H-M   'P 1'
#
loop_
_entity.id
_entity.type
_entity.pdbx_description
1 polymer ?
#
loop_
_entity_poly.entity_id
_entity_poly.type
_entity_poly.pdbx_seq_one_letter_code
_entity_poly.pdbx_strand_id
1 'polypeptide(L)'
;MTSSIFWYDYETTGINPRNDRALQMAGIRTDAQLNEIAPPVNLYCQPSDDILPHPAACVITGITPATLAEKGLCEADFMTRVHAELSAPGTCGAGYNTLRFDDEVTRYSLYRNFFDPYAREWQGGNSRWDLIDVVRAAYALRPDGIAWPEEGGRVTLKLERLTAANGIDHGQAHDALSDVRATIALARLVREKQPRLYDYLFTLRSKQKVLDQIRLMQPLVHISGRFSAARNYLGVVLPLAWHPHNRNALIVCDLYQDPSPLLEHDAETLKQRLYTRHDALAEGELPVPLKLLHINRCPVVAPLGVLRPEDQERLQLDMASYQDRALRLREGQEVWQEKLHVLYGKDDFAASEDPEQQLYDGFIGDRDRRLCEQVRSAEPEQLARDAWPFDDARLPELLFRYRARNFPETLSAEEQQRWRDFCQTRLHSPEAGAPNTLQGFTKALVELSLNAKPEQLEVLRQWQDYVQLLRTRLGT
;
A
#
# COMPACT_ATOMS: atom_id res chain seq x y z
N MET A 1 -19.60 16.31 -14.57
CA MET A 1 -18.19 16.31 -14.10
C MET A 1 -17.41 15.35 -14.98
N THR A 2 -16.30 15.80 -15.55
CA THR A 2 -15.42 14.97 -16.40
C THR A 2 -14.56 14.07 -15.52
N SER A 3 -14.58 12.76 -15.77
CA SER A 3 -13.73 11.81 -15.06
C SER A 3 -12.25 12.09 -15.34
N SER A 4 -11.41 12.04 -14.30
CA SER A 4 -9.96 12.21 -14.41
C SER A 4 -9.21 11.10 -13.68
N ILE A 5 -7.93 10.95 -13.99
CA ILE A 5 -7.01 10.10 -13.23
C ILE A 5 -6.01 11.01 -12.54
N PHE A 6 -5.85 10.87 -11.22
CA PHE A 6 -4.79 11.53 -10.47
C PHE A 6 -3.70 10.51 -10.19
N TRP A 7 -2.60 10.61 -10.92
CA TRP A 7 -1.43 9.76 -10.79
C TRP A 7 -0.56 10.32 -9.68
N TYR A 8 -0.18 9.52 -8.69
CA TYR A 8 0.60 10.02 -7.56
C TYR A 8 1.53 8.96 -6.99
N ASP A 9 2.52 9.44 -6.25
CA ASP A 9 3.55 8.64 -5.59
C ASP A 9 4.05 9.38 -4.33
N TYR A 10 4.51 8.61 -3.34
CA TYR A 10 5.11 9.13 -2.12
C TYR A 10 6.56 8.72 -1.95
N GLU A 11 7.36 9.67 -1.47
CA GLU A 11 8.60 9.35 -0.76
C GLU A 11 8.36 9.42 0.75
N THR A 12 8.86 8.43 1.48
CA THR A 12 8.52 8.22 2.90
C THR A 12 9.75 8.04 3.79
N THR A 13 9.54 8.09 5.10
CA THR A 13 10.58 7.84 6.11
C THR A 13 11.05 6.38 6.16
N GLY A 14 10.36 5.47 5.49
CA GLY A 14 10.58 4.02 5.54
C GLY A 14 9.47 3.24 4.82
N ILE A 15 9.44 1.92 5.02
CA ILE A 15 8.62 0.98 4.21
C ILE A 15 7.35 0.48 4.92
N ASN A 16 7.08 0.91 6.14
CA ASN A 16 5.92 0.49 6.91
C ASN A 16 4.87 1.61 6.98
N PRO A 17 3.81 1.59 6.14
CA PRO A 17 2.83 2.67 6.07
C PRO A 17 2.06 2.88 7.39
N ARG A 18 2.10 1.91 8.31
CA ARG A 18 1.45 1.99 9.63
C ARG A 18 2.08 3.03 10.54
N ASN A 19 3.41 3.17 10.52
CA ASN A 19 4.13 4.09 11.41
C ASN A 19 4.99 5.11 10.65
N ASP A 20 5.57 4.75 9.50
CA ASP A 20 6.32 5.67 8.64
C ASP A 20 5.46 6.85 8.14
N ARG A 21 6.13 7.96 7.83
CA ARG A 21 5.53 9.23 7.42
C ARG A 21 5.88 9.57 5.98
N ALA A 22 4.99 10.30 5.32
CA ALA A 22 5.28 10.94 4.05
C ALA A 22 6.33 12.04 4.25
N LEU A 23 7.28 12.13 3.32
CA LEU A 23 8.26 13.22 3.19
C LEU A 23 8.00 14.06 1.94
N GLN A 24 7.51 13.43 0.87
CA GLN A 24 7.09 14.08 -0.37
C GLN A 24 5.85 13.38 -0.92
N MET A 25 4.97 14.13 -1.57
CA MET A 25 3.96 13.59 -2.49
C MET A 25 4.01 14.38 -3.78
N ALA A 26 4.14 13.67 -4.89
CA ALA A 26 3.95 14.26 -6.20
C ALA A 26 2.73 13.67 -6.89
N GLY A 27 2.10 14.47 -7.74
CA GLY A 27 0.98 13.98 -8.53
C GLY A 27 0.69 14.79 -9.79
N ILE A 28 0.10 14.11 -10.77
CA ILE A 28 -0.28 14.68 -12.07
C ILE A 28 -1.70 14.23 -12.39
N ARG A 29 -2.55 15.19 -12.74
CA ARG A 29 -3.92 14.92 -13.18
C ARG A 29 -3.98 14.78 -14.69
N THR A 30 -4.60 13.70 -15.16
CA THR A 30 -4.85 13.45 -16.58
C THR A 30 -6.32 13.26 -16.91
N ASP A 31 -6.67 13.48 -18.17
CA ASP A 31 -7.92 12.96 -18.75
C ASP A 31 -7.86 11.43 -18.96
N ALA A 32 -8.93 10.86 -19.52
CA ALA A 32 -9.02 9.42 -19.84
C ALA A 32 -8.11 9.00 -21.01
N GLN A 33 -7.60 9.96 -21.79
CA GLN A 33 -6.63 9.74 -22.87
C GLN A 33 -5.19 9.84 -22.35
N LEU A 34 -5.01 10.09 -21.05
CA LEU A 34 -3.75 10.24 -20.36
C LEU A 34 -3.03 11.55 -20.71
N ASN A 35 -3.72 12.59 -21.17
CA ASN A 35 -3.14 13.93 -21.34
C ASN A 35 -3.19 14.70 -20.01
N GLU A 36 -2.13 15.44 -19.68
CA GLU A 36 -2.10 16.29 -18.47
C GLU A 36 -3.13 17.42 -18.60
N ILE A 37 -3.95 17.61 -17.57
CA ILE A 37 -5.05 18.60 -17.55
C ILE A 37 -4.95 19.63 -16.42
N ALA A 38 -3.92 19.53 -15.58
CA ALA A 38 -3.62 20.47 -14.51
C ALA A 38 -2.11 20.54 -14.28
N PRO A 39 -1.58 21.62 -13.65
CA PRO A 39 -0.18 21.67 -13.23
C PRO A 39 0.16 20.49 -12.29
N PRO A 40 1.39 19.95 -12.37
CA PRO A 40 1.85 18.96 -11.41
C PRO A 40 1.83 19.49 -9.98
N VAL A 41 1.50 18.61 -9.05
CA VAL A 41 1.57 18.84 -7.60
C VAL A 41 2.88 18.22 -7.12
N ASN A 42 3.64 18.97 -6.31
CA ASN A 42 4.83 18.47 -5.63
C ASN A 42 4.91 19.11 -4.25
N LEU A 43 4.64 18.33 -3.22
CA LEU A 43 4.52 18.79 -1.83
C LEU A 43 5.55 18.06 -0.97
N TYR A 44 6.15 18.77 -0.02
CA TYR A 44 7.02 18.19 1.00
C TYR A 44 6.34 18.26 2.38
N CYS A 45 6.59 17.26 3.22
CA CYS A 45 6.06 17.18 4.59
C CYS A 45 7.22 17.16 5.58
N GLN A 46 7.24 18.13 6.48
CA GLN A 46 8.23 18.20 7.55
C GLN A 46 7.86 17.15 8.64
N PRO A 47 8.74 16.18 8.94
CA PRO A 47 8.50 15.27 10.04
C PRO A 47 8.58 16.02 11.37
N SER A 48 7.72 15.61 12.30
CA SER A 48 7.70 16.06 13.69
C SER A 48 8.89 15.49 14.47
N ASP A 49 9.20 16.10 15.62
CA ASP A 49 10.30 15.73 16.51
C ASP A 49 10.20 14.31 17.10
N ASP A 50 9.04 13.65 17.03
CA ASP A 50 8.85 12.25 17.44
C ASP A 50 9.14 11.23 16.33
N ILE A 51 9.55 11.68 15.14
CA ILE A 51 9.72 10.86 13.94
C ILE A 51 11.16 10.96 13.44
N LEU A 52 11.76 9.80 13.18
CA LEU A 52 13.08 9.69 12.60
C LEU A 52 13.05 8.75 11.39
N PRO A 53 13.54 9.17 10.21
CA PRO A 53 13.55 8.29 9.06
C PRO A 53 14.59 7.18 9.19
N HIS A 54 14.37 6.11 8.43
CA HIS A 54 15.41 5.11 8.23
C HIS A 54 16.49 5.68 7.29
N PRO A 55 17.78 5.62 7.65
CA PRO A 55 18.87 6.15 6.80
C PRO A 55 18.87 5.63 5.36
N ALA A 56 18.44 4.38 5.13
CA ALA A 56 18.29 3.83 3.77
C ALA A 56 17.23 4.57 2.95
N ALA A 57 16.10 4.96 3.57
CA ALA A 57 15.08 5.75 2.90
C ALA A 57 15.63 7.13 2.53
N CYS A 58 16.33 7.80 3.45
CA CYS A 58 16.99 9.08 3.16
C CYS A 58 17.91 9.00 1.93
N VAL A 59 18.70 7.93 1.84
CA VAL A 59 19.64 7.72 0.72
C VAL A 59 18.94 7.40 -0.60
N ILE A 60 17.85 6.64 -0.56
CA ILE A 60 17.06 6.28 -1.76
C ILE A 60 16.36 7.53 -2.31
N THR A 61 15.67 8.26 -1.45
CA THR A 61 14.85 9.43 -1.81
C THR A 61 15.69 10.68 -2.08
N GLY A 62 16.89 10.76 -1.51
CA GLY A 62 17.73 11.96 -1.56
C GLY A 62 17.16 13.17 -0.81
N ILE A 63 16.01 13.04 -0.12
CA ILE A 63 15.37 14.14 0.58
C ILE A 63 16.17 14.50 1.84
N THR A 64 16.61 15.76 1.92
CA THR A 64 17.42 16.25 3.03
C THR A 64 16.61 17.06 4.05
N PRO A 65 17.06 17.15 5.31
CA PRO A 65 16.45 18.04 6.30
C PRO A 65 16.44 19.50 5.85
N ALA A 66 17.44 19.95 5.08
CA ALA A 66 17.48 21.31 4.52
C ALA A 66 16.33 21.54 3.52
N THR A 67 16.05 20.57 2.65
CA THR A 67 14.92 20.62 1.71
C THR A 67 13.59 20.69 2.46
N LEU A 68 13.43 19.88 3.51
CA LEU A 68 12.23 19.84 4.32
C LEU A 68 12.05 21.14 5.13
N ALA A 69 13.12 21.73 5.65
CA ALA A 69 13.05 23.01 6.36
C ALA A 69 12.66 24.18 5.42
N GLU A 70 13.07 24.14 4.16
CA GLU A 70 12.76 25.18 3.17
C GLU A 70 11.34 25.02 2.60
N LYS A 71 10.92 23.80 2.28
CA LYS A 71 9.73 23.52 1.46
C LYS A 71 8.64 22.74 2.19
N GLY A 72 8.94 22.16 3.34
CA GLY A 72 8.07 21.26 4.08
C GLY A 72 6.89 21.99 4.70
N LEU A 73 5.71 21.38 4.56
CA LEU A 73 4.50 21.74 5.28
C LEU A 73 4.41 20.90 6.56
N CYS A 74 3.65 21.35 7.55
CA CYS A 74 3.20 20.46 8.62
C CYS A 74 2.28 19.36 8.04
N GLU A 75 2.16 18.23 8.73
CA GLU A 75 1.39 17.07 8.22
C GLU A 75 -0.08 17.43 7.97
N ALA A 76 -0.67 18.31 8.79
CA ALA A 76 -2.04 18.80 8.63
C ALA A 76 -2.25 19.54 7.30
N ASP A 77 -1.40 20.51 6.99
CA ASP A 77 -1.48 21.29 5.75
C ASP A 77 -1.15 20.42 4.53
N PHE A 78 -0.11 19.59 4.65
CA PHE A 78 0.27 18.64 3.62
C PHE A 78 -0.90 17.72 3.26
N MET A 79 -1.52 17.09 4.26
CA MET A 79 -2.63 16.16 4.03
C MET A 79 -3.91 16.85 3.59
N THR A 80 -4.15 18.10 3.99
CA THR A 80 -5.28 18.90 3.47
C THR A 80 -5.16 19.10 1.96
N ARG A 81 -3.97 19.44 1.46
CA ARG A 81 -3.72 19.63 0.03
C ARG A 81 -3.77 18.32 -0.74
N VAL A 82 -3.15 17.26 -0.21
CA VAL A 82 -3.21 15.91 -0.80
C VAL A 82 -4.67 15.42 -0.89
N HIS A 83 -5.43 15.57 0.20
CA HIS A 83 -6.83 15.17 0.24
C HIS A 83 -7.66 15.93 -0.79
N ALA A 84 -7.45 17.23 -0.98
CA ALA A 84 -8.15 18.02 -1.99
C ALA A 84 -7.96 17.45 -3.41
N GLU A 85 -6.75 17.04 -3.77
CA GLU A 85 -6.48 16.42 -5.06
C GLU A 85 -7.14 15.04 -5.22
N LEU A 86 -6.99 14.17 -4.21
CA LEU A 86 -7.49 12.80 -4.27
C LEU A 86 -9.01 12.68 -4.10
N SER A 87 -9.64 13.64 -3.42
CA SER A 87 -11.08 13.64 -3.12
C SER A 87 -11.93 14.40 -4.15
N ALA A 88 -11.30 15.14 -5.09
CA ALA A 88 -12.01 15.83 -6.15
C ALA A 88 -12.98 14.87 -6.88
N PRO A 89 -14.27 15.22 -7.09
CA PRO A 89 -15.25 14.28 -7.63
C PRO A 89 -14.89 13.73 -9.02
N GLY A 90 -15.18 12.45 -9.24
CA GLY A 90 -14.87 11.74 -10.48
C GLY A 90 -13.39 11.42 -10.66
N THR A 91 -12.58 11.46 -9.59
CA THR A 91 -11.14 11.14 -9.63
C THR A 91 -10.90 9.65 -9.47
N CYS A 92 -10.07 9.08 -10.35
CA CYS A 92 -9.44 7.79 -10.15
C CYS A 92 -8.02 8.02 -9.60
N GLY A 93 -7.78 7.74 -8.32
CA GLY A 93 -6.42 7.77 -7.77
C GLY A 93 -5.62 6.57 -8.27
N ALA A 94 -4.47 6.78 -8.90
CA ALA A 94 -3.66 5.72 -9.47
C ALA A 94 -2.16 5.96 -9.27
N GLY A 95 -1.37 4.89 -9.36
CA GLY A 95 0.08 4.95 -9.22
C GLY A 95 0.71 3.61 -9.59
N TYR A 96 1.95 3.39 -9.17
CA TYR A 96 2.67 2.13 -9.38
C TYR A 96 2.90 1.43 -8.05
N ASN A 97 2.18 0.32 -7.81
CA ASN A 97 2.13 -0.39 -6.51
C ASN A 97 1.45 0.42 -5.37
N THR A 98 0.64 1.40 -5.75
CA THR A 98 -0.04 2.34 -4.85
C THR A 98 -1.01 1.66 -3.87
N LEU A 99 -1.76 0.63 -4.32
CA LEU A 99 -2.82 0.01 -3.50
C LEU A 99 -2.28 -0.75 -2.29
N ARG A 100 -0.99 -1.09 -2.29
CA ARG A 100 -0.33 -1.85 -1.22
C ARG A 100 0.60 -0.99 -0.37
N PHE A 101 0.86 0.26 -0.77
CA PHE A 101 1.79 1.14 -0.08
C PHE A 101 1.23 2.56 0.07
N ASP A 102 1.25 3.37 -0.99
CA ASP A 102 0.85 4.78 -0.96
C ASP A 102 -0.59 5.01 -0.50
N ASP A 103 -1.52 4.14 -0.86
CA ASP A 103 -2.89 4.18 -0.34
C ASP A 103 -2.94 3.96 1.17
N GLU A 104 -2.08 3.08 1.69
CA GLU A 104 -1.99 2.81 3.13
C GLU A 104 -1.34 4.01 3.83
N VAL A 105 -0.27 4.59 3.27
CA VAL A 105 0.33 5.85 3.75
C VAL A 105 -0.73 6.95 3.78
N THR A 106 -1.52 7.09 2.72
CA THR A 106 -2.62 8.05 2.62
C THR A 106 -3.65 7.81 3.71
N ARG A 107 -4.13 6.57 3.89
CA ARG A 107 -5.15 6.23 4.90
C ARG A 107 -4.69 6.53 6.31
N TYR A 108 -3.48 6.09 6.69
CA TYR A 108 -2.94 6.36 8.02
C TYR A 108 -2.70 7.86 8.23
N SER A 109 -2.22 8.57 7.21
CA SER A 109 -2.00 10.02 7.31
C SER A 109 -3.32 10.79 7.41
N LEU A 110 -4.35 10.43 6.64
CA LEU A 110 -5.70 11.00 6.76
C LEU A 110 -6.30 10.73 8.15
N TYR A 111 -6.16 9.50 8.65
CA TYR A 111 -6.63 9.10 9.98
C TYR A 111 -6.01 9.93 11.11
N ARG A 112 -4.68 10.10 11.09
CA ARG A 112 -3.97 10.94 12.07
C ARG A 112 -4.31 12.43 11.97
N ASN A 113 -4.82 12.86 10.82
CA ASN A 113 -5.20 14.26 10.54
C ASN A 113 -6.72 14.44 10.44
N PHE A 114 -7.50 13.56 11.08
CA PHE A 114 -8.96 13.70 11.27
C PHE A 114 -9.80 13.74 9.97
N PHE A 115 -9.28 13.23 8.87
CA PHE A 115 -10.05 12.97 7.65
C PHE A 115 -10.66 11.55 7.68
N ASP A 116 -11.77 11.33 6.96
CA ASP A 116 -12.22 9.96 6.69
C ASP A 116 -11.19 9.25 5.79
N PRO A 117 -10.56 8.16 6.24
CA PRO A 117 -9.45 7.52 5.50
C PRO A 117 -9.87 6.91 4.16
N TYR A 118 -11.17 6.67 3.97
CA TYR A 118 -11.70 5.85 2.88
C TYR A 118 -12.60 6.65 1.93
N ALA A 119 -13.23 7.73 2.38
CA ALA A 119 -14.19 8.52 1.62
C ALA A 119 -13.70 8.89 0.22
N ARG A 120 -12.45 9.37 0.09
CA ARG A 120 -11.83 9.75 -1.19
C ARG A 120 -11.78 8.62 -2.23
N GLU A 121 -11.88 7.37 -1.79
CA GLU A 121 -11.75 6.18 -2.63
C GLU A 121 -13.05 5.82 -3.36
N TRP A 122 -14.19 6.41 -3.00
CA TRP A 122 -15.51 6.04 -3.54
C TRP A 122 -16.54 7.19 -3.59
N GLN A 123 -16.47 8.17 -2.70
CA GLN A 123 -17.40 9.30 -2.69
C GLN A 123 -17.23 10.16 -3.94
N GLY A 124 -18.30 10.86 -4.36
CA GLY A 124 -18.26 11.72 -5.54
C GLY A 124 -18.01 10.98 -6.87
N GLY A 125 -18.20 9.66 -6.90
CA GLY A 125 -17.88 8.82 -8.07
C GLY A 125 -16.39 8.51 -8.21
N ASN A 126 -15.61 8.69 -7.14
CA ASN A 126 -14.19 8.39 -7.14
C ASN A 126 -13.92 6.89 -7.19
N SER A 127 -12.70 6.54 -7.56
CA SER A 127 -12.20 5.17 -7.60
C SER A 127 -10.69 5.15 -7.37
N ARG A 128 -10.10 3.95 -7.31
CA ARG A 128 -8.66 3.76 -7.25
C ARG A 128 -8.21 2.77 -8.32
N TRP A 129 -6.94 2.78 -8.69
CA TRP A 129 -6.36 1.84 -9.64
C TRP A 129 -4.84 1.69 -9.41
N ASP A 130 -4.24 0.64 -9.97
CA ASP A 130 -2.81 0.37 -9.79
C ASP A 130 -2.19 -0.23 -11.04
N LEU A 131 -1.13 0.42 -11.52
CA LEU A 131 -0.48 0.03 -12.75
C LEU A 131 0.37 -1.25 -12.60
N ILE A 132 0.80 -1.62 -11.40
CA ILE A 132 1.68 -2.79 -11.23
C ILE A 132 1.02 -4.10 -11.69
N ASP A 133 -0.25 -4.33 -11.33
CA ASP A 133 -0.96 -5.54 -11.73
C ASP A 133 -1.44 -5.46 -13.20
N VAL A 134 -1.56 -4.25 -13.77
CA VAL A 134 -1.76 -4.04 -15.21
C VAL A 134 -0.53 -4.47 -16.01
N VAL A 135 0.65 -4.08 -15.56
CA VAL A 135 1.93 -4.46 -16.17
C VAL A 135 2.16 -5.96 -16.05
N ARG A 136 1.89 -6.56 -14.87
CA ARG A 136 1.94 -8.03 -14.71
C ARG A 136 0.98 -8.74 -15.66
N ALA A 137 -0.23 -8.22 -15.85
CA ALA A 137 -1.21 -8.81 -16.75
C ALA A 137 -0.79 -8.69 -18.22
N ALA A 138 -0.20 -7.55 -18.62
CA ALA A 138 0.37 -7.37 -19.95
C ALA A 138 1.50 -8.38 -20.18
N TYR A 139 2.46 -8.49 -19.27
CA TYR A 139 3.54 -9.48 -19.35
C TYR A 139 3.02 -10.92 -19.45
N ALA A 140 2.10 -11.32 -18.57
CA ALA A 140 1.61 -12.68 -18.52
C ALA A 140 0.76 -13.05 -19.74
N LEU A 141 -0.18 -12.19 -20.12
CA LEU A 141 -1.24 -12.51 -21.08
C LEU A 141 -0.95 -11.96 -22.47
N ARG A 142 -0.44 -10.75 -22.60
CA ARG A 142 -0.27 -10.06 -23.89
C ARG A 142 1.07 -9.32 -23.96
N PRO A 143 2.21 -10.05 -23.94
CA PRO A 143 3.53 -9.45 -23.82
C PRO A 143 3.98 -8.68 -25.07
N ASP A 144 3.37 -8.95 -26.23
CA ASP A 144 3.79 -8.41 -27.52
C ASP A 144 3.76 -6.88 -27.54
N GLY A 145 4.81 -6.28 -28.10
CA GLY A 145 4.95 -4.83 -28.28
C GLY A 145 5.59 -4.09 -27.11
N ILE A 146 5.86 -4.76 -25.99
CA ILE A 146 6.56 -4.20 -24.82
C ILE A 146 7.87 -4.98 -24.60
N ALA A 147 8.96 -4.28 -24.36
CA ALA A 147 10.23 -4.88 -23.97
C ALA A 147 10.22 -5.21 -22.48
N TRP A 148 10.57 -6.46 -22.14
CA TRP A 148 10.56 -6.96 -20.77
C TRP A 148 12.01 -7.18 -20.30
N PRO A 149 12.58 -6.28 -19.48
CA PRO A 149 13.97 -6.39 -19.03
C PRO A 149 14.15 -7.57 -18.08
N GLU A 150 15.36 -8.14 -18.07
CA GLU A 150 15.74 -9.22 -17.17
C GLU A 150 16.86 -8.80 -16.21
N GLU A 151 16.81 -9.30 -14.98
CA GLU A 151 17.87 -9.17 -13.96
C GLU A 151 18.13 -10.57 -13.38
N GLY A 152 19.34 -11.09 -13.59
CA GLY A 152 19.68 -12.46 -13.17
C GLY A 152 18.87 -13.56 -13.88
N GLY A 153 18.55 -13.37 -15.16
CA GLY A 153 17.77 -14.34 -15.97
C GLY A 153 16.29 -14.41 -15.61
N ARG A 154 15.76 -13.39 -14.94
CA ARG A 154 14.34 -13.26 -14.58
C ARG A 154 13.82 -11.90 -14.95
N VAL A 155 12.59 -11.84 -15.45
CA VAL A 155 11.94 -10.57 -15.77
C VAL A 155 11.79 -9.71 -14.52
N THR A 156 12.19 -8.45 -14.62
CA THR A 156 12.05 -7.44 -13.57
C THR A 156 10.96 -6.44 -13.95
N LEU A 157 10.05 -6.20 -13.03
CA LEU A 157 8.98 -5.21 -13.16
C LEU A 157 9.26 -3.96 -12.32
N LYS A 158 10.53 -3.65 -12.07
CA LYS A 158 10.91 -2.37 -11.47
C LYS A 158 10.70 -1.25 -12.49
N LEU A 159 10.11 -0.14 -12.07
CA LEU A 159 9.68 0.94 -12.97
C LEU A 159 10.85 1.50 -13.78
N GLU A 160 12.00 1.72 -13.13
CA GLU A 160 13.24 2.22 -13.71
C GLU A 160 13.86 1.28 -14.75
N ARG A 161 13.66 -0.04 -14.59
CA ARG A 161 14.12 -1.02 -15.57
C ARG A 161 13.18 -1.08 -16.78
N LEU A 162 11.88 -1.10 -16.53
CA LEU A 162 10.86 -1.18 -17.58
C LEU A 162 10.89 0.05 -18.49
N THR A 163 10.97 1.23 -17.90
CA THR A 163 11.03 2.51 -18.63
C THR A 163 12.27 2.56 -19.52
N ALA A 164 13.46 2.26 -18.97
CA ALA A 164 14.70 2.21 -19.72
C ALA A 164 14.65 1.22 -20.90
N ALA A 165 14.11 0.02 -20.68
CA ALA A 165 14.00 -1.00 -21.72
C ALA A 165 13.05 -0.61 -22.87
N ASN A 166 12.11 0.31 -22.61
CA ASN A 166 11.11 0.75 -23.59
C ASN A 166 11.37 2.17 -24.10
N GLY A 167 12.56 2.75 -23.85
CA GLY A 167 12.93 4.08 -24.33
C GLY A 167 12.10 5.22 -23.71
N ILE A 168 11.57 5.01 -22.50
CA ILE A 168 10.84 6.01 -21.74
C ILE A 168 11.82 6.73 -20.81
N ASP A 169 11.84 8.07 -20.89
CA ASP A 169 12.60 8.90 -19.96
C ASP A 169 12.01 8.81 -18.55
N HIS A 170 12.90 8.68 -17.56
CA HIS A 170 12.55 8.51 -16.15
C HIS A 170 13.25 9.55 -15.27
N GLY A 171 13.89 10.57 -15.84
CA GLY A 171 14.52 11.64 -15.04
C GLY A 171 15.41 11.10 -13.93
N GLN A 172 15.16 11.55 -12.68
CA GLN A 172 15.78 10.98 -11.48
C GLN A 172 14.84 9.95 -10.87
N ALA A 173 15.20 8.67 -10.90
CA ALA A 173 14.45 7.63 -10.20
C ALA A 173 14.45 7.91 -8.69
N HIS A 174 13.34 7.60 -8.01
CA HIS A 174 13.14 7.91 -6.58
C HIS A 174 13.05 9.42 -6.29
N ASP A 175 12.59 10.18 -7.28
CA ASP A 175 11.90 11.45 -7.09
C ASP A 175 10.43 11.22 -7.48
N ALA A 176 9.51 11.44 -6.53
CA ALA A 176 8.10 11.13 -6.71
C ALA A 176 7.51 11.70 -8.02
N LEU A 177 7.93 12.90 -8.46
CA LEU A 177 7.38 13.49 -9.68
C LEU A 177 7.88 12.77 -10.94
N SER A 178 9.15 12.37 -10.96
CA SER A 178 9.75 11.59 -12.02
C SER A 178 9.10 10.21 -12.13
N ASP A 179 8.86 9.55 -10.99
CA ASP A 179 8.19 8.24 -10.91
C ASP A 179 6.71 8.32 -11.37
N VAL A 180 6.00 9.41 -11.05
CA VAL A 180 4.64 9.67 -11.56
C VAL A 180 4.64 9.84 -13.09
N ARG A 181 5.58 10.60 -13.66
CA ARG A 181 5.69 10.78 -15.11
C ARG A 181 6.01 9.47 -15.82
N ALA A 182 6.93 8.69 -15.27
CA ALA A 182 7.28 7.36 -15.74
C ALA A 182 6.08 6.41 -15.71
N THR A 183 5.29 6.44 -14.63
CA THR A 183 4.06 5.66 -14.48
C THR A 183 3.03 6.02 -15.57
N ILE A 184 2.79 7.30 -15.82
CA ILE A 184 1.87 7.76 -16.89
C ILE A 184 2.38 7.29 -18.27
N ALA A 185 3.68 7.43 -18.54
CA ALA A 185 4.27 7.02 -19.80
C ALA A 185 4.15 5.50 -20.02
N LEU A 186 4.36 4.69 -18.98
CA LEU A 186 4.17 3.25 -19.03
C LEU A 186 2.69 2.88 -19.24
N ALA A 187 1.76 3.59 -18.60
CA ALA A 187 0.32 3.41 -18.84
C ALA A 187 -0.05 3.74 -20.29
N ARG A 188 0.52 4.80 -20.88
CA ARG A 188 0.36 5.12 -22.31
C ARG A 188 0.90 4.01 -23.20
N LEU A 189 2.09 3.47 -22.89
CA LEU A 189 2.68 2.36 -23.64
C LEU A 189 1.77 1.11 -23.63
N VAL A 190 1.29 0.69 -22.45
CA VAL A 190 0.36 -0.45 -22.34
C VAL A 190 -0.93 -0.18 -23.12
N ARG A 191 -1.47 1.03 -23.05
CA ARG A 191 -2.68 1.42 -23.78
C ARG A 191 -2.46 1.41 -25.30
N GLU A 192 -1.29 1.83 -25.77
CA GLU A 192 -0.95 1.82 -27.21
C GLU A 192 -0.77 0.39 -27.73
N LYS A 193 0.00 -0.44 -27.02
CA LYS A 193 0.35 -1.79 -27.49
C LYS A 193 -0.75 -2.81 -27.24
N GLN A 194 -1.51 -2.66 -26.15
CA GLN A 194 -2.53 -3.60 -25.70
C GLN A 194 -3.84 -2.89 -25.28
N PRO A 195 -4.50 -2.14 -26.18
CA PRO A 195 -5.65 -1.28 -25.84
C PRO A 195 -6.82 -2.04 -25.21
N ARG A 196 -7.17 -3.22 -25.76
CA ARG A 196 -8.26 -4.06 -25.22
C ARG A 196 -7.98 -4.56 -23.81
N LEU A 197 -6.70 -4.88 -23.52
CA LEU A 197 -6.29 -5.31 -22.19
C LEU A 197 -6.37 -4.14 -21.22
N TYR A 198 -5.81 -2.97 -21.61
CA TYR A 198 -5.88 -1.75 -20.82
C TYR A 198 -7.32 -1.40 -20.45
N ASP A 199 -8.22 -1.33 -21.43
CA ASP A 199 -9.63 -1.00 -21.22
C ASP A 199 -10.31 -2.01 -20.29
N TYR A 200 -10.10 -3.30 -20.52
CA TYR A 200 -10.64 -4.36 -19.67
C TYR A 200 -10.19 -4.19 -18.21
N LEU A 201 -8.89 -4.03 -17.99
CA LEU A 201 -8.33 -3.88 -16.63
C LEU A 201 -8.75 -2.57 -15.97
N PHE A 202 -8.89 -1.50 -16.74
CA PHE A 202 -9.41 -0.25 -16.23
C PHE A 202 -10.85 -0.42 -15.75
N THR A 203 -11.71 -1.17 -16.45
CA THR A 203 -13.08 -1.46 -15.97
C THR A 203 -13.11 -2.26 -14.67
N LEU A 204 -12.14 -3.16 -14.45
CA LEU A 204 -12.01 -3.98 -13.25
C LEU A 204 -11.58 -3.19 -12.01
N ARG A 205 -11.29 -1.89 -12.12
CA ARG A 205 -11.15 -1.03 -10.94
C ARG A 205 -12.46 -0.92 -10.13
N SER A 206 -13.59 -1.19 -10.78
CA SER A 206 -14.89 -1.26 -10.12
C SER A 206 -15.08 -2.61 -9.43
N LYS A 207 -15.37 -2.57 -8.13
CA LYS A 207 -15.74 -3.75 -7.34
C LYS A 207 -16.88 -4.56 -7.99
N GLN A 208 -17.88 -3.88 -8.53
CA GLN A 208 -19.00 -4.55 -9.20
C GLN A 208 -18.55 -5.31 -10.45
N LYS A 209 -17.67 -4.71 -11.26
CA LYS A 209 -17.14 -5.37 -12.46
C LYS A 209 -16.29 -6.59 -12.14
N VAL A 210 -15.56 -6.57 -11.03
CA VAL A 210 -14.86 -7.75 -10.50
C VAL A 210 -15.85 -8.84 -10.10
N LEU A 211 -16.92 -8.49 -9.36
CA LEU A 211 -17.97 -9.42 -8.96
C LEU A 211 -18.65 -10.10 -10.16
N ASP A 212 -18.90 -9.35 -11.23
CA ASP A 212 -19.50 -9.88 -12.45
C ASP A 212 -18.67 -11.03 -13.06
N GLN A 213 -17.35 -11.06 -12.84
CA GLN A 213 -16.42 -12.12 -13.30
C GLN A 213 -16.33 -13.33 -12.38
N ILE A 214 -16.83 -13.24 -11.15
CA ILE A 214 -16.66 -14.29 -10.13
C ILE A 214 -17.88 -15.21 -10.12
N ARG A 215 -17.65 -16.52 -10.23
CA ARG A 215 -18.63 -17.56 -9.93
C ARG A 215 -17.95 -18.58 -9.02
N LEU A 216 -18.60 -18.94 -7.92
CA LEU A 216 -18.08 -19.97 -7.02
C LEU A 216 -17.94 -21.28 -7.78
N MET A 217 -16.90 -22.02 -7.46
CA MET A 217 -16.54 -23.31 -8.07
C MET A 217 -16.29 -23.25 -9.58
N GLN A 218 -16.12 -22.08 -10.18
CA GLN A 218 -15.72 -21.91 -11.58
C GLN A 218 -14.29 -21.35 -11.66
N PRO A 219 -13.32 -22.09 -12.25
CA PRO A 219 -11.97 -21.60 -12.38
C PRO A 219 -11.88 -20.29 -13.17
N LEU A 220 -10.97 -19.42 -12.75
CA LEU A 220 -10.66 -18.17 -13.41
C LEU A 220 -9.16 -17.89 -13.38
N VAL A 221 -8.70 -17.02 -14.26
CA VAL A 221 -7.32 -16.51 -14.28
C VAL A 221 -7.22 -15.37 -13.28
N HIS A 222 -6.18 -15.39 -12.45
CA HIS A 222 -5.85 -14.31 -11.54
C HIS A 222 -4.38 -13.89 -11.70
N ILE A 223 -4.14 -12.59 -11.85
CA ILE A 223 -2.79 -12.02 -11.84
C ILE A 223 -2.53 -11.39 -10.47
N SER A 224 -1.38 -11.69 -9.88
CA SER A 224 -1.03 -11.22 -8.54
C SER A 224 0.46 -11.35 -8.27
N GLY A 225 1.05 -10.33 -7.65
CA GLY A 225 2.43 -10.38 -7.14
C GLY A 225 2.70 -11.47 -6.07
N ARG A 226 1.65 -12.11 -5.52
CA ARG A 226 1.78 -13.29 -4.65
C ARG A 226 2.12 -14.58 -5.42
N PHE A 227 1.87 -14.63 -6.72
CA PHE A 227 2.41 -15.69 -7.58
C PHE A 227 3.83 -15.26 -7.99
N SER A 228 4.77 -16.21 -7.96
CA SER A 228 6.18 -15.91 -8.21
C SER A 228 6.41 -15.37 -9.64
N ALA A 229 7.50 -14.64 -9.83
CA ALA A 229 7.94 -14.19 -11.15
C ALA A 229 8.17 -15.39 -12.10
N ALA A 230 8.63 -16.53 -11.57
CA ALA A 230 8.78 -17.77 -12.33
C ALA A 230 7.45 -18.33 -12.86
N ARG A 231 6.33 -18.00 -12.20
CA ARG A 231 4.97 -18.30 -12.66
C ARG A 231 4.34 -17.14 -13.45
N ASN A 232 5.15 -16.17 -13.87
CA ASN A 232 4.72 -14.98 -14.59
C ASN A 232 3.62 -14.19 -13.85
N TYR A 233 3.60 -14.26 -12.51
CA TYR A 233 2.58 -13.67 -11.67
C TYR A 233 1.14 -14.15 -11.94
N LEU A 234 0.98 -15.29 -12.63
CA LEU A 234 -0.31 -15.84 -13.05
C LEU A 234 -0.66 -17.10 -12.24
N GLY A 235 -1.91 -17.17 -11.80
CA GLY A 235 -2.52 -18.37 -11.25
C GLY A 235 -3.86 -18.66 -11.88
N VAL A 236 -4.14 -19.93 -12.14
CA VAL A 236 -5.50 -20.40 -12.37
C VAL A 236 -6.07 -20.78 -11.01
N VAL A 237 -7.13 -20.09 -10.59
CA VAL A 237 -7.67 -20.22 -9.24
C VAL A 237 -9.13 -20.66 -9.27
N LEU A 238 -9.53 -21.42 -8.25
CA LEU A 238 -10.91 -21.83 -8.01
C LEU A 238 -11.51 -21.01 -6.86
N PRO A 239 -12.49 -20.13 -7.10
CA PRO A 239 -13.27 -19.49 -6.04
C PRO A 239 -14.01 -20.52 -5.19
N LEU A 240 -13.69 -20.61 -3.90
CA LEU A 240 -14.30 -21.58 -2.99
C LEU A 240 -15.48 -20.98 -2.23
N ALA A 241 -15.24 -19.88 -1.51
CA ALA A 241 -16.23 -19.25 -0.64
C ALA A 241 -15.89 -17.78 -0.40
N TRP A 242 -16.89 -17.00 0.03
CA TRP A 242 -16.66 -15.67 0.58
C TRP A 242 -16.08 -15.78 1.99
N HIS A 243 -15.18 -14.86 2.36
CA HIS A 243 -14.60 -14.83 3.69
C HIS A 243 -15.69 -14.55 4.75
N PRO A 244 -15.69 -15.26 5.91
CA PRO A 244 -16.77 -15.16 6.91
C PRO A 244 -16.90 -13.76 7.54
N HIS A 245 -15.79 -13.06 7.77
CA HIS A 245 -15.77 -11.72 8.39
C HIS A 245 -15.50 -10.56 7.41
N ASN A 246 -14.69 -10.78 6.36
CA ASN A 246 -14.34 -9.74 5.40
C ASN A 246 -15.17 -9.83 4.12
N ARG A 247 -16.24 -9.03 4.02
CA ARG A 247 -17.13 -8.95 2.85
C ARG A 247 -16.45 -8.59 1.52
N ASN A 248 -15.20 -8.14 1.55
CA ASN A 248 -14.43 -7.80 0.36
C ASN A 248 -13.39 -8.88 0.02
N ALA A 249 -13.31 -9.99 0.74
CA ALA A 249 -12.35 -11.06 0.50
C ALA A 249 -13.06 -12.33 0.01
N LEU A 250 -12.54 -12.88 -1.08
CA LEU A 250 -12.92 -14.18 -1.64
C LEU A 250 -11.79 -15.18 -1.36
N ILE A 251 -12.14 -16.33 -0.81
CA ILE A 251 -11.22 -17.45 -0.60
C ILE A 251 -11.11 -18.20 -1.92
N VAL A 252 -9.89 -18.28 -2.47
CA VAL A 252 -9.61 -19.00 -3.71
C VAL A 252 -8.56 -20.07 -3.48
N CYS A 253 -8.70 -21.21 -4.14
CA CYS A 253 -7.67 -22.25 -4.22
C CYS A 253 -6.79 -22.00 -5.45
N ASP A 254 -5.47 -22.02 -5.28
CA ASP A 254 -4.51 -22.01 -6.39
C ASP A 254 -4.40 -23.42 -7.00
N LEU A 255 -4.96 -23.61 -8.19
CA LEU A 255 -5.01 -24.93 -8.85
C LEU A 255 -3.64 -25.40 -9.34
N TYR A 256 -2.61 -24.55 -9.30
CA TYR A 256 -1.22 -24.96 -9.52
C TYR A 256 -0.71 -25.94 -8.46
N GLN A 257 -1.22 -25.81 -7.23
CA GLN A 257 -0.79 -26.61 -6.07
C GLN A 257 -1.73 -27.81 -5.86
N ASP A 258 -1.24 -28.85 -5.18
CA ASP A 258 -2.06 -30.03 -4.87
C ASP A 258 -3.09 -29.72 -3.78
N PRO A 259 -4.41 -29.95 -4.02
CA PRO A 259 -5.45 -29.70 -3.03
C PRO A 259 -5.56 -30.76 -1.92
N SER A 260 -4.79 -31.85 -1.97
CA SER A 260 -4.85 -32.95 -0.98
C SER A 260 -4.84 -32.47 0.49
N PRO A 261 -4.02 -31.46 0.90
CA PRO A 261 -4.08 -30.93 2.26
C PRO A 261 -5.48 -30.50 2.72
N LEU A 262 -6.28 -29.86 1.84
CA LEU A 262 -7.64 -29.43 2.18
C LEU A 262 -8.59 -30.60 2.39
N LEU A 263 -8.34 -31.73 1.72
CA LEU A 263 -9.16 -32.94 1.79
C LEU A 263 -8.76 -33.81 3.00
N GLU A 264 -7.46 -33.89 3.31
CA GLU A 264 -6.91 -34.88 4.24
C GLU A 264 -6.70 -34.35 5.66
N HIS A 265 -6.31 -33.07 5.81
CA HIS A 265 -5.97 -32.51 7.13
C HIS A 265 -7.16 -31.83 7.82
N ASP A 266 -7.13 -31.81 9.15
CA ASP A 266 -8.07 -31.05 9.95
C ASP A 266 -7.84 -29.53 9.86
N ALA A 267 -8.81 -28.75 10.35
CA ALA A 267 -8.79 -27.30 10.22
C ALA A 267 -7.69 -26.61 11.04
N GLU A 268 -7.29 -27.15 12.20
CA GLU A 268 -6.26 -26.55 13.04
C GLU A 268 -4.87 -26.73 12.42
N THR A 269 -4.58 -27.93 11.92
CA THR A 269 -3.35 -28.21 11.15
C THR A 269 -3.25 -27.30 9.93
N LEU A 270 -4.35 -27.14 9.19
CA LEU A 270 -4.40 -26.24 8.03
C LEU A 270 -4.22 -24.77 8.43
N LYS A 271 -4.84 -24.31 9.53
CA LYS A 271 -4.69 -22.95 10.04
C LYS A 271 -3.22 -22.68 10.37
N GLN A 272 -2.57 -23.58 11.10
CA GLN A 272 -1.15 -23.46 11.42
C GLN A 272 -0.30 -23.37 10.14
N ARG A 273 -0.48 -24.28 9.19
CA ARG A 273 0.29 -24.29 7.93
C ARG A 273 0.03 -23.05 7.06
N LEU A 274 -1.17 -22.51 7.04
CA LEU A 274 -1.52 -21.31 6.27
C LEU A 274 -0.75 -20.07 6.76
N TYR A 275 -0.44 -20.01 8.06
CA TYR A 275 0.27 -18.89 8.69
C TYR A 275 1.76 -19.16 8.95
N THR A 276 2.24 -20.39 8.69
CA THR A 276 3.66 -20.72 8.68
C THR A 276 4.31 -20.29 7.37
N ARG A 277 5.48 -19.65 7.46
CA ARG A 277 6.25 -19.31 6.25
C ARG A 277 6.70 -20.57 5.53
N HIS A 278 6.72 -20.54 4.20
CA HIS A 278 7.09 -21.70 3.39
C HIS A 278 8.49 -22.26 3.71
N ASP A 279 9.45 -21.41 4.07
CA ASP A 279 10.81 -21.80 4.47
C ASP A 279 10.89 -22.43 5.88
N ALA A 280 9.80 -22.35 6.64
CA ALA A 280 9.67 -22.92 7.99
C ALA A 280 8.74 -24.16 8.03
N LEU A 281 8.18 -24.59 6.90
CA LEU A 281 7.45 -25.85 6.79
C LEU A 281 8.42 -27.04 6.85
N ALA A 282 7.99 -28.14 7.46
CA ALA A 282 8.84 -29.33 7.55
C ALA A 282 9.02 -30.01 6.18
N GLU A 283 10.08 -30.82 6.03
CA GLU A 283 10.35 -31.55 4.79
C GLU A 283 9.16 -32.46 4.43
N GLY A 284 8.61 -32.29 3.23
CA GLY A 284 7.42 -33.02 2.76
C GLY A 284 6.07 -32.37 3.11
N GLU A 285 6.03 -31.29 3.90
CA GLU A 285 4.80 -30.54 4.13
C GLU A 285 4.46 -29.64 2.96
N LEU A 286 3.23 -29.78 2.43
CA LEU A 286 2.71 -28.89 1.40
C LEU A 286 2.10 -27.64 2.03
N PRO A 287 2.35 -26.44 1.47
CA PRO A 287 1.63 -25.25 1.85
C PRO A 287 0.13 -25.42 1.55
N VAL A 288 -0.71 -24.77 2.36
CA VAL A 288 -2.15 -24.74 2.09
C VAL A 288 -2.39 -23.94 0.82
N PRO A 289 -3.04 -24.49 -0.22
CA PRO A 289 -3.14 -23.86 -1.53
C PRO A 289 -4.20 -22.75 -1.58
N LEU A 290 -4.40 -22.02 -0.47
CA LEU A 290 -5.42 -20.99 -0.32
C LEU A 290 -4.80 -19.59 -0.40
N LYS A 291 -5.58 -18.69 -1.00
CA LYS A 291 -5.26 -17.27 -1.09
C LYS A 291 -6.54 -16.45 -0.92
N LEU A 292 -6.41 -15.26 -0.33
CA LEU A 292 -7.47 -14.25 -0.37
C LEU A 292 -7.35 -13.36 -1.63
N LEU A 293 -8.47 -13.19 -2.32
CA LEU A 293 -8.66 -12.24 -3.41
C LEU A 293 -9.54 -11.09 -2.90
N HIS A 294 -8.97 -9.89 -2.80
CA HIS A 294 -9.67 -8.71 -2.29
C HIS A 294 -10.31 -7.91 -3.43
N ILE A 295 -11.64 -7.95 -3.54
CA ILE A 295 -12.38 -7.31 -4.65
C ILE A 295 -12.37 -5.78 -4.61
N ASN A 296 -11.96 -5.18 -3.50
CA ASN A 296 -11.80 -3.73 -3.34
C ASN A 296 -10.35 -3.24 -3.55
N ARG A 297 -9.45 -4.11 -4.03
CA ARG A 297 -8.04 -3.80 -4.33
C ARG A 297 -7.71 -4.05 -5.81
N CYS A 298 -8.65 -3.72 -6.70
CA CYS A 298 -8.53 -3.83 -8.16
C CYS A 298 -7.90 -5.16 -8.64
N PRO A 299 -8.35 -6.33 -8.14
CA PRO A 299 -7.71 -7.58 -8.48
C PRO A 299 -7.92 -7.88 -9.96
N VAL A 300 -6.85 -8.28 -10.63
CA VAL A 300 -6.94 -8.73 -12.02
C VAL A 300 -7.51 -10.13 -12.05
N VAL A 301 -8.73 -10.25 -12.58
CA VAL A 301 -9.43 -11.51 -12.81
C VAL A 301 -9.89 -11.60 -14.26
N ALA A 302 -9.87 -12.79 -14.85
CA ALA A 302 -10.36 -13.00 -16.20
C ALA A 302 -10.90 -14.43 -16.39
N PRO A 303 -11.85 -14.65 -17.30
CA PRO A 303 -12.29 -16.00 -17.65
C PRO A 303 -11.15 -16.80 -18.28
N LEU A 304 -11.17 -18.14 -18.16
CA LEU A 304 -10.14 -19.00 -18.74
C LEU A 304 -9.93 -18.80 -20.24
N GLY A 305 -10.96 -18.40 -20.98
CA GLY A 305 -10.89 -18.17 -22.43
C GLY A 305 -9.90 -17.09 -22.87
N VAL A 306 -9.34 -16.28 -21.94
CA VAL A 306 -8.25 -15.35 -22.28
C VAL A 306 -6.92 -16.06 -22.53
N LEU A 307 -6.75 -17.29 -22.00
CA LEU A 307 -5.57 -18.13 -22.19
C LEU A 307 -5.71 -18.90 -23.51
N ARG A 308 -5.09 -18.37 -24.57
CA ARG A 308 -5.04 -19.04 -25.86
C ARG A 308 -4.11 -20.27 -25.79
N PRO A 309 -4.23 -21.25 -26.69
CA PRO A 309 -3.33 -22.42 -26.69
C PRO A 309 -1.84 -22.04 -26.65
N GLU A 310 -1.44 -21.02 -27.40
CA GLU A 310 -0.06 -20.51 -27.40
C GLU A 310 0.34 -19.85 -26.06
N ASP A 311 -0.61 -19.25 -25.33
CA ASP A 311 -0.36 -18.72 -23.99
C ASP A 311 -0.18 -19.85 -22.99
N GLN A 312 -1.00 -20.90 -23.08
CA GLN A 312 -0.92 -22.08 -22.20
C GLN A 312 0.42 -22.79 -22.36
N GLU A 313 0.90 -22.96 -23.59
CA GLU A 313 2.20 -23.54 -23.89
C GLU A 313 3.36 -22.66 -23.39
N ARG A 314 3.36 -21.36 -23.74
CA ARG A 314 4.39 -20.40 -23.30
C ARG A 314 4.50 -20.31 -21.79
N LEU A 315 3.36 -20.36 -21.10
CA LEU A 315 3.28 -20.27 -19.63
C LEU A 315 3.40 -21.64 -18.93
N GLN A 316 3.51 -22.72 -19.70
CA GLN A 316 3.62 -24.11 -19.21
C GLN A 316 2.48 -24.49 -18.25
N LEU A 317 1.24 -24.13 -18.62
CA LEU A 317 0.06 -24.40 -17.81
C LEU A 317 -0.46 -25.82 -18.04
N ASP A 318 -0.46 -26.63 -17.00
CA ASP A 318 -1.08 -27.97 -17.03
C ASP A 318 -2.60 -27.85 -16.80
N MET A 319 -3.31 -27.47 -17.85
CA MET A 319 -4.76 -27.28 -17.80
C MET A 319 -5.52 -28.57 -17.47
N ALA A 320 -4.98 -29.74 -17.81
CA ALA A 320 -5.59 -31.03 -17.50
C ALA A 320 -5.54 -31.29 -15.98
N SER A 321 -4.38 -31.11 -15.35
CA SER A 321 -4.24 -31.20 -13.89
C SER A 321 -5.11 -30.17 -13.16
N TYR A 322 -5.23 -28.94 -13.70
CA TYR A 322 -6.07 -27.93 -13.05
C TYR A 322 -7.56 -28.31 -13.09
N GLN A 323 -8.02 -28.93 -14.19
CA GLN A 323 -9.38 -29.43 -14.31
C GLN A 323 -9.65 -30.58 -13.35
N ASP A 324 -8.72 -31.54 -13.24
CA ASP A 324 -8.81 -32.65 -12.27
C ASP A 324 -8.87 -32.14 -10.82
N ARG A 325 -7.97 -31.25 -10.44
CA ARG A 325 -7.94 -30.64 -9.10
C ARG A 325 -9.22 -29.88 -8.79
N ALA A 326 -9.76 -29.14 -9.76
CA ALA A 326 -11.03 -28.44 -9.59
C ALA A 326 -12.20 -29.42 -9.42
N LEU A 327 -12.20 -30.56 -10.13
CA LEU A 327 -13.20 -31.61 -9.95
C LEU A 327 -13.11 -32.25 -8.55
N ARG A 328 -11.91 -32.65 -8.12
CA ARG A 328 -11.66 -33.20 -6.77
C ARG A 328 -12.16 -32.25 -5.67
N LEU A 329 -11.91 -30.95 -5.82
CA LEU A 329 -12.39 -29.94 -4.87
C LEU A 329 -13.92 -29.78 -4.90
N ARG A 330 -14.57 -29.91 -6.06
CA ARG A 330 -16.05 -29.89 -6.17
C ARG A 330 -16.67 -31.10 -5.50
N GLU A 331 -16.15 -32.29 -5.78
CA GLU A 331 -16.66 -33.54 -5.20
C GLU A 331 -16.39 -33.62 -3.69
N GLY A 332 -15.25 -33.10 -3.24
CA GLY A 332 -14.88 -33.03 -1.83
C GLY A 332 -15.44 -31.83 -1.05
N GLN A 333 -16.41 -31.08 -1.59
CA GLN A 333 -16.88 -29.83 -0.97
C GLN A 333 -17.31 -30.00 0.50
N GLU A 334 -18.07 -31.05 0.80
CA GLU A 334 -18.53 -31.35 2.16
C GLU A 334 -17.38 -31.60 3.14
N VAL A 335 -16.20 -32.01 2.64
CA VAL A 335 -15.02 -32.30 3.47
C VAL A 335 -14.30 -31.02 3.89
N TRP A 336 -14.14 -30.05 2.99
CA TRP A 336 -13.30 -28.86 3.26
C TRP A 336 -14.09 -27.59 3.59
N GLN A 337 -15.38 -27.50 3.27
CA GLN A 337 -16.15 -26.25 3.39
C GLN A 337 -16.18 -25.70 4.82
N GLU A 338 -16.46 -26.55 5.82
CA GLU A 338 -16.50 -26.13 7.22
C GLU A 338 -15.13 -25.73 7.77
N LYS A 339 -14.05 -26.30 7.22
CA LYS A 339 -12.67 -25.95 7.62
C LYS A 339 -12.39 -24.47 7.35
N LEU A 340 -12.94 -23.90 6.26
CA LEU A 340 -12.70 -22.49 5.90
C LEU A 340 -13.16 -21.50 6.97
N HIS A 341 -14.25 -21.80 7.70
CA HIS A 341 -14.72 -20.93 8.79
C HIS A 341 -13.75 -20.90 9.97
N VAL A 342 -13.07 -22.03 10.25
CA VAL A 342 -12.07 -22.13 11.31
C VAL A 342 -10.76 -21.45 10.89
N LEU A 343 -10.32 -21.68 9.65
CA LEU A 343 -9.09 -21.09 9.08
C LEU A 343 -9.14 -19.55 9.08
N TYR A 344 -10.30 -19.00 8.74
CA TYR A 344 -10.53 -17.55 8.60
C TYR A 344 -11.43 -16.99 9.71
N GLY A 345 -11.47 -17.65 10.87
CA GLY A 345 -12.09 -17.14 12.08
C GLY A 345 -11.38 -15.90 12.62
N LYS A 346 -11.72 -15.46 13.84
CA LYS A 346 -10.99 -14.34 14.46
C LYS A 346 -9.54 -14.73 14.75
N ASP A 347 -8.62 -13.83 14.39
CA ASP A 347 -7.21 -13.97 14.73
C ASP A 347 -6.93 -13.40 16.13
N ASP A 348 -6.05 -14.06 16.87
CA ASP A 348 -5.56 -13.64 18.20
C ASP A 348 -4.25 -12.82 18.08
N PHE A 349 -4.17 -11.88 17.13
CA PHE A 349 -3.01 -10.99 17.06
C PHE A 349 -3.04 -10.02 18.24
N ALA A 350 -1.89 -9.81 18.89
CA ALA A 350 -1.75 -8.77 19.90
C ALA A 350 -2.02 -7.40 19.25
N ALA A 351 -3.07 -6.73 19.71
CA ALA A 351 -3.40 -5.39 19.26
C ALA A 351 -2.26 -4.42 19.61
N SER A 352 -2.02 -3.43 18.75
CA SER A 352 -1.11 -2.34 19.11
C SER A 352 -1.81 -1.44 20.12
N GLU A 353 -1.12 -1.02 21.16
CA GLU A 353 -1.65 -0.02 22.12
C GLU A 353 -1.58 1.42 21.58
N ASP A 354 -0.85 1.64 20.49
CA ASP A 354 -0.67 2.97 19.90
C ASP A 354 -1.87 3.35 19.02
N PRO A 355 -2.67 4.38 19.36
CA PRO A 355 -3.89 4.73 18.62
C PRO A 355 -3.64 5.11 17.16
N GLU A 356 -2.43 5.58 16.81
CA GLU A 356 -2.05 5.88 15.41
C GLU A 356 -1.97 4.62 14.54
N GLN A 357 -1.76 3.47 15.18
CA GLN A 357 -1.58 2.18 14.55
C GLN A 357 -2.86 1.33 14.58
N GLN A 358 -3.94 1.86 15.15
CA GLN A 358 -5.24 1.19 15.32
C GLN A 358 -6.27 1.55 14.24
N LEU A 359 -5.84 2.05 13.07
CA LEU A 359 -6.73 2.41 11.95
C LEU A 359 -7.71 1.28 11.60
N TYR A 360 -7.25 0.03 11.64
CA TYR A 360 -8.01 -1.15 11.24
C TYR A 360 -8.72 -1.87 12.41
N ASP A 361 -8.63 -1.33 13.63
CA ASP A 361 -9.23 -1.93 14.84
C ASP A 361 -10.73 -1.59 14.96
N GLY A 362 -11.23 -0.66 14.14
CA GLY A 362 -12.63 -0.30 14.07
C GLY A 362 -12.88 0.97 13.27
N PHE A 363 -14.05 1.06 12.64
CA PHE A 363 -14.50 2.29 11.98
C PHE A 363 -14.93 3.32 13.00
N ILE A 364 -14.58 4.59 12.77
CA ILE A 364 -15.06 5.73 13.57
C ILE A 364 -16.56 5.90 13.33
N GLY A 365 -17.34 6.00 14.42
CA GLY A 365 -18.79 6.16 14.37
C GLY A 365 -19.24 7.52 13.80
N ASP A 366 -20.50 7.62 13.36
CA ASP A 366 -21.04 8.82 12.69
C ASP A 366 -20.92 10.10 13.51
N ARG A 367 -21.12 10.01 14.84
CA ARG A 367 -21.00 11.16 15.75
C ARG A 367 -19.57 11.68 15.76
N ASP A 368 -18.61 10.79 15.98
CA ASP A 368 -17.19 11.13 16.00
C ASP A 368 -16.69 11.59 14.63
N ARG A 369 -17.20 11.04 13.51
CA ARG A 369 -16.85 11.53 12.18
C ARG A 369 -17.20 13.01 11.98
N ARG A 370 -18.36 13.45 12.49
CA ARG A 370 -18.74 14.88 12.48
C ARG A 370 -17.86 15.71 13.41
N LEU A 371 -17.44 15.17 14.55
CA LEU A 371 -16.47 15.83 15.42
C LEU A 371 -15.10 15.96 14.75
N CYS A 372 -14.63 14.94 14.02
CA CYS A 372 -13.40 15.00 13.23
C CYS A 372 -13.48 16.08 12.14
N GLU A 373 -14.63 16.24 11.49
CA GLU A 373 -14.87 17.35 10.56
C GLU A 373 -14.74 18.71 11.26
N GLN A 374 -15.31 18.84 12.47
CA GLN A 374 -15.21 20.07 13.27
C GLN A 374 -13.77 20.36 13.69
N VAL A 375 -13.01 19.34 14.13
CA VAL A 375 -11.58 19.46 14.44
C VAL A 375 -10.81 20.06 13.26
N ARG A 376 -11.03 19.56 12.05
CA ARG A 376 -10.33 20.07 10.86
C ARG A 376 -10.73 21.49 10.45
N SER A 377 -11.91 21.94 10.86
CA SER A 377 -12.41 23.30 10.57
C SER A 377 -12.14 24.31 11.69
N ALA A 378 -11.67 23.84 12.85
CA ALA A 378 -11.42 24.67 14.02
C ALA A 378 -10.08 25.39 13.88
N GLU A 379 -10.01 26.61 14.40
CA GLU A 379 -8.74 27.33 14.52
C GLU A 379 -7.85 26.65 15.56
N PRO A 380 -6.50 26.72 15.43
CA PRO A 380 -5.58 26.04 16.34
C PRO A 380 -5.82 26.35 17.83
N GLU A 381 -6.17 27.59 18.18
CA GLU A 381 -6.45 27.97 19.57
C GLU A 381 -7.75 27.37 20.10
N GLN A 382 -8.73 27.08 19.24
CA GLN A 382 -9.97 26.41 19.62
C GLN A 382 -9.71 24.94 19.95
N LEU A 383 -8.84 24.27 19.19
CA LEU A 383 -8.43 22.88 19.46
C LEU A 383 -7.89 22.71 20.90
N ALA A 384 -7.25 23.74 21.45
CA ALA A 384 -6.70 23.76 22.81
C ALA A 384 -7.73 24.07 23.90
N ARG A 385 -8.80 24.83 23.58
CA ARG A 385 -9.74 25.38 24.56
C ARG A 385 -11.04 24.59 24.67
N ASP A 386 -11.52 24.08 23.54
CA ASP A 386 -12.83 23.46 23.45
C ASP A 386 -12.80 22.02 23.97
N ALA A 387 -13.95 21.56 24.46
CA ALA A 387 -14.14 20.17 24.83
C ALA A 387 -14.53 19.33 23.61
N TRP A 388 -13.81 18.24 23.37
CA TRP A 388 -14.04 17.31 22.27
C TRP A 388 -14.58 15.97 22.80
N PRO A 389 -15.92 15.80 22.92
CA PRO A 389 -16.53 14.67 23.60
C PRO A 389 -16.61 13.44 22.68
N PHE A 390 -15.46 12.90 22.28
CA PHE A 390 -15.38 11.70 21.45
C PHE A 390 -15.94 10.46 22.16
N ASP A 391 -16.63 9.59 21.42
CA ASP A 391 -17.01 8.25 21.91
C ASP A 391 -15.87 7.24 21.75
N ASP A 392 -15.11 7.36 20.67
CA ASP A 392 -13.98 6.50 20.35
C ASP A 392 -12.75 6.86 21.19
N ALA A 393 -12.28 5.90 21.99
CA ALA A 393 -11.16 6.07 22.93
C ALA A 393 -9.82 6.42 22.25
N ARG A 394 -9.69 6.23 20.92
CA ARG A 394 -8.48 6.54 20.17
C ARG A 394 -8.32 8.05 19.93
N LEU A 395 -9.44 8.76 19.75
CA LEU A 395 -9.47 10.13 19.27
C LEU A 395 -8.91 11.18 20.24
N PRO A 396 -9.10 11.08 21.58
CA PRO A 396 -8.51 12.05 22.52
C PRO A 396 -6.98 12.11 22.42
N GLU A 397 -6.33 10.95 22.36
CA GLU A 397 -4.87 10.88 22.24
C GLU A 397 -4.39 11.31 20.85
N LEU A 398 -5.10 10.93 19.79
CA LEU A 398 -4.81 11.42 18.43
C LEU A 398 -4.91 12.95 18.34
N LEU A 399 -5.88 13.56 19.02
CA LEU A 399 -6.07 15.01 19.00
C LEU A 399 -4.91 15.72 19.70
N PHE A 400 -4.47 15.20 20.84
CA PHE A 400 -3.29 15.73 21.53
C PHE A 400 -2.06 15.69 20.62
N ARG A 401 -1.78 14.55 19.98
CA ARG A 401 -0.63 14.41 19.08
C ARG A 401 -0.76 15.27 17.83
N TYR A 402 -1.94 15.35 17.23
CA TYR A 402 -2.22 16.20 16.08
C TYR A 402 -1.92 17.67 16.38
N ARG A 403 -2.38 18.18 17.53
CA ARG A 403 -2.04 19.52 18.00
C ARG A 403 -0.55 19.69 18.24
N ALA A 404 0.07 18.76 18.96
CA ALA A 404 1.48 18.87 19.32
C ALA A 404 2.43 18.86 18.12
N ARG A 405 2.09 18.13 17.06
CA ARG A 405 2.88 18.08 15.82
C ARG A 405 2.67 19.28 14.90
N ASN A 406 1.44 19.76 14.78
CA ASN A 406 1.07 20.73 13.76
C ASN A 406 0.94 22.17 14.28
N PHE A 407 0.61 22.32 15.57
CA PHE A 407 0.34 23.61 16.23
C PHE A 407 1.00 23.66 17.62
N PRO A 408 2.33 23.42 17.73
CA PRO A 408 3.03 23.32 19.01
C PRO A 408 2.93 24.59 19.88
N GLU A 409 2.71 25.75 19.27
CA GLU A 409 2.49 27.03 19.93
C GLU A 409 1.19 27.08 20.75
N THR A 410 0.25 26.17 20.48
CA THR A 410 -1.02 26.07 21.21
C THR A 410 -0.91 25.26 22.50
N LEU A 411 0.23 24.60 22.74
CA LEU A 411 0.45 23.76 23.91
C LEU A 411 0.77 24.60 25.15
N SER A 412 0.10 24.29 26.26
CA SER A 412 0.49 24.77 27.60
C SER A 412 1.85 24.21 28.03
N ALA A 413 2.47 24.77 29.08
CA ALA A 413 3.75 24.29 29.58
C ALA A 413 3.72 22.81 30.01
N GLU A 414 2.61 22.35 30.60
CA GLU A 414 2.40 20.94 30.98
C GLU A 414 2.28 20.05 29.75
N GLU A 415 1.54 20.48 28.72
CA GLU A 415 1.41 19.76 27.45
C GLU A 415 2.73 19.70 26.68
N GLN A 416 3.52 20.77 26.69
CA GLN A 416 4.86 20.78 26.09
C GLN A 416 5.79 19.79 26.78
N GLN A 417 5.75 19.70 28.11
CA GLN A 417 6.52 18.71 28.86
C GLN A 417 6.05 17.29 28.53
N ARG A 418 4.73 17.04 28.54
CA ARG A 418 4.14 15.74 28.14
C ARG A 418 4.57 15.35 26.72
N TRP A 419 4.55 16.29 25.78
CA TRP A 419 4.97 16.06 24.40
C TRP A 419 6.46 15.74 24.30
N ARG A 420 7.31 16.47 25.02
CA ARG A 420 8.76 16.18 25.09
C ARG A 420 8.99 14.76 25.60
N ASP A 421 8.38 14.38 26.71
CA ASP A 421 8.53 13.04 27.30
C ASP A 421 8.05 11.94 26.33
N PHE A 422 6.95 12.21 25.61
CA PHE A 422 6.47 11.34 24.55
C PHE A 422 7.49 11.17 23.42
N CYS A 423 8.04 12.28 22.88
CA CYS A 423 9.08 12.23 21.83
C CYS A 423 10.31 11.46 22.30
N GLN A 424 10.79 11.71 23.53
CA GLN A 424 11.92 10.99 24.10
C GLN A 424 11.64 9.48 24.14
N THR A 425 10.48 9.08 24.64
CA THR A 425 10.08 7.67 24.74
C THR A 425 10.04 7.00 23.36
N ARG A 426 9.41 7.66 22.39
CA ARG A 426 9.30 7.21 20.99
C ARG A 426 10.66 6.97 20.35
N LEU A 427 11.60 7.89 20.57
CA LEU A 427 12.92 7.83 19.95
C LEU A 427 13.90 6.86 20.63
N HIS A 428 13.57 6.31 21.81
CA HIS A 428 14.43 5.37 22.53
C HIS A 428 13.86 3.94 22.60
N SER A 429 12.54 3.79 22.68
CA SER A 429 11.87 2.49 22.84
C SER A 429 11.18 2.08 21.54
N PRO A 430 11.61 0.98 20.89
CA PRO A 430 10.92 0.45 19.71
C PRO A 430 9.44 0.11 19.97
N GLU A 431 9.11 -0.30 21.21
CA GLU A 431 7.76 -0.66 21.62
C GLU A 431 6.80 0.55 21.63
N ALA A 432 7.34 1.76 21.74
CA ALA A 432 6.55 2.99 21.71
C ALA A 432 6.00 3.35 20.31
N GLY A 433 6.36 2.58 19.27
CA GLY A 433 5.70 2.64 17.96
C GLY A 433 6.26 3.67 16.97
N ALA A 434 7.40 4.30 17.27
CA ALA A 434 8.08 5.17 16.32
C ALA A 434 8.57 4.39 15.08
N PRO A 435 8.76 5.05 13.92
CA PRO A 435 9.34 4.40 12.74
C PRO A 435 10.76 3.90 12.95
N ASN A 436 11.54 4.66 13.73
CA ASN A 436 12.93 4.37 14.03
C ASN A 436 13.31 4.97 15.39
N THR A 437 14.36 4.44 16.00
CA THR A 437 14.95 4.97 17.25
C THR A 437 16.29 5.64 16.97
N LEU A 438 16.79 6.45 17.91
CA LEU A 438 18.13 7.07 17.82
C LEU A 438 19.24 6.02 17.68
N GLN A 439 19.13 4.91 18.42
CA GLN A 439 20.06 3.79 18.31
C GLN A 439 19.95 3.11 16.94
N GLY A 440 18.74 2.84 16.47
CA GLY A 440 18.48 2.22 15.16
C GLY A 440 19.01 3.07 14.01
N PHE A 441 18.74 4.37 14.04
CA PHE A 441 19.28 5.34 13.10
C PHE A 441 20.80 5.36 13.09
N THR A 442 21.44 5.49 14.27
CA THR A 442 22.90 5.57 14.36
C THR A 442 23.56 4.30 13.80
N LYS A 443 23.02 3.13 14.13
CA LYS A 443 23.50 1.84 13.60
C LYS A 443 23.37 1.77 12.08
N ALA A 444 22.18 2.03 11.55
CA ALA A 444 21.92 1.96 10.10
C ALA A 444 22.74 3.01 9.32
N LEU A 445 22.95 4.20 9.89
CA LEU A 445 23.77 5.25 9.27
C LEU A 445 25.23 4.79 9.12
N VAL A 446 25.81 4.19 10.17
CA VAL A 446 27.19 3.67 10.11
C VAL A 446 27.30 2.56 9.07
N GLU A 447 26.38 1.60 9.09
CA GLU A 447 26.38 0.47 8.14
C GLU A 447 26.30 0.93 6.67
N LEU A 448 25.41 1.89 6.37
CA LEU A 448 25.26 2.42 5.01
C LEU A 448 26.44 3.29 4.58
N SER A 449 27.02 4.06 5.51
CA SER A 449 28.15 4.94 5.20
C SER A 449 29.37 4.19 4.67
N LEU A 450 29.53 2.91 4.99
CA LEU A 450 30.66 2.09 4.53
C LEU A 450 30.69 1.88 3.01
N ASN A 451 29.52 1.87 2.36
CA ASN A 451 29.39 1.60 0.92
C ASN A 451 28.66 2.71 0.15
N ALA A 452 28.36 3.83 0.81
CA ALA A 452 27.64 4.95 0.23
C ALA A 452 28.53 5.73 -0.77
N LYS A 453 27.91 6.19 -1.86
CA LYS A 453 28.54 7.14 -2.80
C LYS A 453 28.70 8.51 -2.16
N PRO A 454 29.57 9.40 -2.69
CA PRO A 454 29.79 10.74 -2.14
C PRO A 454 28.50 11.57 -1.97
N GLU A 455 27.59 11.51 -2.94
CA GLU A 455 26.28 12.19 -2.88
C GLU A 455 25.38 11.64 -1.76
N GLN A 456 25.44 10.33 -1.51
CA GLN A 456 24.67 9.66 -0.46
C GLN A 456 25.25 9.95 0.93
N LEU A 457 26.58 10.05 1.04
CA LEU A 457 27.27 10.46 2.27
C LEU A 457 26.88 11.88 2.68
N GLU A 458 26.68 12.79 1.73
CA GLU A 458 26.22 14.15 2.00
C GLU A 458 24.80 14.15 2.60
N VAL A 459 23.88 13.36 2.02
CA VAL A 459 22.52 13.20 2.56
C VAL A 459 22.56 12.63 3.98
N LEU A 460 23.35 11.57 4.20
CA LEU A 460 23.51 10.95 5.52
C LEU A 460 24.08 11.93 6.55
N ARG A 461 25.07 12.75 6.18
CA ARG A 461 25.65 13.77 7.06
C ARG A 461 24.61 14.79 7.49
N GLN A 462 23.80 15.31 6.56
CA GLN A 462 22.76 16.29 6.92
C GLN A 462 21.72 15.69 7.88
N TRP A 463 21.34 14.43 7.68
CA TRP A 463 20.46 13.73 8.62
C TRP A 463 21.12 13.47 9.98
N GLN A 464 22.44 13.19 10.01
CA GLN A 464 23.19 13.08 11.26
C GLN A 464 23.18 14.41 12.04
N ASP A 465 23.43 15.53 11.36
CA ASP A 465 23.41 16.86 11.96
C ASP A 465 22.02 17.21 12.51
N TYR A 466 20.97 16.91 11.74
CA TYR A 466 19.58 17.05 12.19
C TYR A 466 19.30 16.26 13.47
N VAL A 467 19.79 15.01 13.55
CA VAL A 467 19.64 14.18 14.75
C VAL A 467 20.35 14.78 15.96
N GLN A 468 21.54 15.35 15.79
CA GLN A 468 22.23 16.03 16.91
C GLN A 468 21.45 17.26 17.41
N LEU A 469 20.86 18.02 16.50
CA LEU A 469 20.00 19.15 16.86
C LEU A 469 18.72 18.69 17.56
N LEU A 470 18.09 17.63 17.07
CA LEU A 470 16.91 17.02 17.70
C LEU A 470 17.21 16.55 19.12
N ARG A 471 18.34 15.86 19.31
CA ARG A 471 18.81 15.43 20.64
C ARG A 471 19.01 16.58 21.61
N THR A 472 19.60 17.68 21.12
CA THR A 472 19.80 18.89 21.93
C THR A 472 18.46 19.52 22.32
N ARG A 473 17.50 19.59 21.40
CA ARG A 473 16.15 20.14 21.66
C ARG A 473 15.35 19.30 22.66
N LEU A 474 15.47 17.98 22.58
CA LEU A 474 14.75 17.05 23.46
C LEU A 474 15.49 16.79 24.77
N GLY A 475 16.78 17.12 24.90
CA GLY A 475 17.57 16.85 26.10
C GLY A 475 17.95 15.37 26.25
N THR A 476 18.33 14.71 25.15
CA THR A 476 18.58 13.24 25.06
C THR A 476 19.95 12.86 24.52
#